data_AF-A0A1S3QAL6-F1
#
_entry.id   AF-A0A1S3QAL6-F1
#
_cell.length_a   1.000
_cell.length_b   1.000
_cell.length_c   1.000
_cell.angle_alpha   90.00
_cell.angle_beta   90.00
_cell.angle_gamma   90.00
#
_symmetry.space_group_name_H-M   'P 1'
#
loop_
_entity.id
_entity.type
_entity.pdbx_description
1 polymer ?
#
loop_
_entity_poly.entity_id
_entity_poly.type
_entity_poly.pdbx_seq_one_letter_code
_entity_poly.pdbx_strand_id
1 'polypeptide(L)'
;MKLELSLVVQGCRLGVLTGLGKAGQHSLEVPGCLLYTRCGTVPHLTQDTLHTLNNLPSVTQLTLNTLAEHQEVLEEFKEGVRKFAGLHDTVLYCSLHDPATSCPPGHITNKTVSVWGSGGRIELTVAKFMALQKAVQPDLYQSMADGETWQINTSRKRVRKSVDRTLAHLDECLLLHHKTQELSGVEVLGVVEGGDVLEERVRSARETAKRPVGGFCLDGLHTAAMEQHLRTQLITAIIKELPEDKPRLLQGVGRPDEVLACVEAGVDLFESFFPFQVTERGCALIFPFNITTDPEAAGTGVQAPPTVVELDKSEAAVGQKNGTDNPQEEQTKMTLFEINLKDKRYRDDFSPLVEGCGCYCCRNHQRAYLHHLLVTNELLAGVLLMLHNTAHYCAFFTALRGALASDKLDHLKKRVLEGPGKGMSGEGAGEKDG
;
A
#
# COMPACT_ATOMS: atom_id res chain seq x y z
N MET A 1 13.49 -13.79 -10.85
CA MET A 1 13.61 -12.60 -9.98
C MET A 1 14.74 -12.78 -8.95
N LYS A 2 15.47 -11.71 -8.58
CA LYS A 2 16.57 -11.75 -7.58
C LYS A 2 16.56 -10.51 -6.70
N LEU A 3 16.61 -10.67 -5.37
CA LEU A 3 16.73 -9.57 -4.43
C LEU A 3 18.19 -9.35 -4.01
N GLU A 4 18.68 -8.12 -4.16
CA GLU A 4 20.03 -7.73 -3.74
C GLU A 4 19.92 -6.63 -2.68
N LEU A 5 20.42 -6.92 -1.48
CA LEU A 5 20.42 -5.97 -0.37
C LEU A 5 21.72 -5.18 -0.36
N SER A 6 21.60 -3.85 -0.38
CA SER A 6 22.75 -2.95 -0.25
C SER A 6 23.07 -2.66 1.21
N LEU A 7 22.05 -2.61 2.08
CA LEU A 7 22.19 -2.23 3.48
C LEU A 7 21.08 -2.86 4.32
N VAL A 8 21.44 -3.31 5.53
CA VAL A 8 20.46 -3.74 6.55
C VAL A 8 20.75 -2.98 7.85
N VAL A 9 19.87 -2.06 8.25
CA VAL A 9 20.01 -1.25 9.48
C VAL A 9 18.85 -1.54 10.41
N GLN A 10 19.13 -2.05 11.61
CA GLN A 10 18.12 -2.31 12.66
C GLN A 10 16.91 -3.14 12.16
N GLY A 11 17.11 -4.06 11.23
CA GLY A 11 16.05 -4.88 10.63
C GLY A 11 15.43 -4.30 9.35
N CYS A 12 15.61 -3.00 9.08
CA CYS A 12 15.21 -2.37 7.81
C CYS A 12 16.12 -2.84 6.68
N ARG A 13 15.53 -3.14 5.52
CA ARG A 13 16.24 -3.72 4.36
C ARG A 13 16.20 -2.77 3.19
N LEU A 14 17.35 -2.19 2.85
CA LEU A 14 17.54 -1.38 1.66
C LEU A 14 18.19 -2.23 0.57
N GLY A 15 17.62 -2.21 -0.62
CA GLY A 15 18.09 -3.02 -1.72
C GLY A 15 17.30 -2.83 -3.01
N VAL A 16 17.50 -3.74 -3.96
CA VAL A 16 16.85 -3.72 -5.26
C VAL A 16 16.43 -5.13 -5.66
N LEU A 17 15.18 -5.28 -6.07
CA LEU A 17 14.63 -6.48 -6.68
C LEU A 17 14.83 -6.39 -8.19
N THR A 18 15.67 -7.23 -8.76
CA THR A 18 16.06 -7.23 -10.18
C THR A 18 15.49 -8.43 -10.93
N GLY A 19 15.56 -8.40 -12.26
CA GLY A 19 15.06 -9.47 -13.11
C GLY A 19 13.55 -9.58 -13.07
N LEU A 20 12.86 -8.44 -12.99
CA LEU A 20 11.40 -8.34 -13.02
C LEU A 20 10.88 -8.20 -14.46
N GLY A 21 9.67 -8.69 -14.68
CA GLY A 21 9.00 -8.68 -15.97
C GLY A 21 9.41 -9.83 -16.89
N LYS A 22 8.60 -10.12 -17.91
CA LYS A 22 8.91 -11.15 -18.94
C LYS A 22 10.31 -11.04 -19.56
N ALA A 23 10.83 -9.83 -19.76
CA ALA A 23 12.17 -9.59 -20.31
C ALA A 23 13.29 -9.53 -19.26
N GLY A 24 12.96 -9.49 -17.96
CA GLY A 24 13.93 -9.37 -16.87
C GLY A 24 14.67 -8.03 -16.81
N GLN A 25 14.16 -6.99 -17.47
CA GLN A 25 14.82 -5.68 -17.58
C GLN A 25 14.42 -4.69 -16.49
N HIS A 26 13.37 -5.00 -15.72
CA HIS A 26 12.85 -4.10 -14.70
C HIS A 26 13.48 -4.38 -13.33
N SER A 27 13.54 -3.33 -12.51
CA SER A 27 13.98 -3.39 -11.14
C SER A 27 13.07 -2.59 -10.22
N LEU A 28 12.88 -3.04 -8.98
CA LEU A 28 12.10 -2.34 -7.96
C LEU A 28 12.95 -2.14 -6.70
N GLU A 29 13.13 -0.90 -6.28
CA GLU A 29 13.86 -0.59 -5.05
C GLU A 29 13.05 -0.99 -3.81
N VAL A 30 13.72 -1.51 -2.78
CA VAL A 30 13.13 -1.85 -1.48
C VAL A 30 13.78 -1.04 -0.36
N PRO A 31 13.02 -0.58 0.65
CA PRO A 31 11.56 -0.68 0.73
C PRO A 31 10.83 0.18 -0.31
N GLY A 32 9.73 -0.35 -0.82
CA GLY A 32 8.98 0.22 -1.94
C GLY A 32 7.49 -0.08 -1.87
N CYS A 33 6.73 0.50 -2.79
CA CYS A 33 5.32 0.17 -2.97
C CYS A 33 5.04 -0.28 -4.40
N LEU A 34 3.93 -1.00 -4.59
CA LEU A 34 3.37 -1.36 -5.89
C LEU A 34 2.36 -0.29 -6.29
N LEU A 35 2.28 0.01 -7.59
CA LEU A 35 1.33 0.98 -8.12
C LEU A 35 -0.08 0.37 -8.08
N TYR A 36 -0.94 0.92 -7.23
CA TYR A 36 -2.31 0.44 -7.03
C TYR A 36 -3.19 0.65 -8.26
N THR A 37 -3.76 -0.44 -8.77
CA THR A 37 -4.84 -0.42 -9.75
C THR A 37 -5.80 -1.57 -9.48
N ARG A 38 -7.01 -1.49 -10.03
CA ARG A 38 -7.95 -2.63 -10.05
C ARG A 38 -7.77 -3.48 -11.31
N CYS A 39 -7.57 -2.82 -12.46
CA CYS A 39 -7.57 -3.46 -13.78
C CYS A 39 -6.48 -2.91 -14.73
N GLY A 40 -5.32 -2.54 -14.19
CA GLY A 40 -4.11 -2.19 -14.95
C GLY A 40 -3.82 -0.70 -15.09
N THR A 41 -4.84 0.14 -14.96
CA THR A 41 -4.68 1.59 -15.02
C THR A 41 -5.01 2.20 -13.66
N VAL A 42 -4.16 3.14 -13.21
CA VAL A 42 -4.37 3.87 -11.95
C VAL A 42 -5.73 4.57 -12.02
N PRO A 43 -6.57 4.47 -10.96
CA PRO A 43 -7.87 5.13 -10.96
C PRO A 43 -7.77 6.59 -11.38
N HIS A 44 -8.69 7.06 -12.21
CA HIS A 44 -8.75 8.45 -12.74
C HIS A 44 -7.66 8.88 -13.72
N LEU A 45 -6.56 8.14 -13.90
CA LEU A 45 -5.42 8.58 -14.71
C LEU A 45 -5.31 7.77 -16.00
N THR A 46 -5.20 8.44 -17.15
CA THR A 46 -4.75 7.75 -18.38
C THR A 46 -3.27 7.38 -18.26
N GLN A 47 -2.79 6.47 -19.12
CA GLN A 47 -1.36 6.15 -19.18
C GLN A 47 -0.52 7.42 -19.45
N ASP A 48 -0.92 8.27 -20.39
CA ASP A 48 -0.20 9.53 -20.68
C ASP A 48 -0.14 10.46 -19.46
N THR A 49 -1.24 10.54 -18.71
CA THR A 49 -1.31 11.40 -17.51
C THR A 49 -0.44 10.85 -16.39
N LEU A 50 -0.47 9.53 -16.18
CA LEU A 50 0.36 8.84 -15.20
C LEU A 50 1.85 9.07 -15.48
N HIS A 51 2.29 8.97 -16.73
CA HIS A 51 3.70 9.17 -17.12
C HIS A 51 4.17 10.63 -17.07
N THR A 52 3.31 11.58 -16.70
CA THR A 52 3.77 12.94 -16.29
C THR A 52 4.41 12.95 -14.90
N LEU A 53 4.22 11.88 -14.13
CA LEU A 53 4.83 11.68 -12.81
C LEU A 53 6.21 11.05 -12.94
N ASN A 54 7.11 11.46 -12.05
CA ASN A 54 8.44 10.88 -11.94
C ASN A 54 8.47 9.81 -10.84
N ASN A 55 9.44 8.89 -10.92
CA ASN A 55 9.71 7.88 -9.88
C ASN A 55 8.52 6.98 -9.54
N LEU A 56 7.72 6.63 -10.56
CA LEU A 56 6.65 5.65 -10.40
C LEU A 56 7.22 4.26 -10.09
N PRO A 57 6.53 3.44 -9.26
CA PRO A 57 6.90 2.04 -9.08
C PRO A 57 6.88 1.28 -10.40
N SER A 58 7.87 0.40 -10.60
CA SER A 58 7.96 -0.42 -11.81
C SER A 58 6.97 -1.59 -11.84
N VAL A 59 6.34 -1.92 -10.70
CA VAL A 59 5.37 -3.01 -10.57
C VAL A 59 3.98 -2.43 -10.30
N THR A 60 3.03 -2.82 -11.13
CA THR A 60 1.62 -2.42 -11.06
C THR A 60 0.77 -3.55 -10.52
N GLN A 61 0.00 -3.27 -9.47
CA GLN A 61 -0.94 -4.21 -8.88
C GLN A 61 -2.20 -4.31 -9.74
N LEU A 62 -2.71 -5.53 -9.90
CA LEU A 62 -4.01 -5.89 -10.45
C LEU A 62 -4.77 -6.70 -9.41
N THR A 63 -6.11 -6.67 -9.44
CA THR A 63 -6.92 -7.40 -8.46
C THR A 63 -7.87 -8.39 -9.15
N LEU A 64 -7.96 -9.60 -8.61
CA LEU A 64 -8.91 -10.58 -9.14
C LEU A 64 -10.37 -10.19 -8.90
N ASN A 65 -10.68 -9.32 -7.93
CA ASN A 65 -12.03 -8.76 -7.75
C ASN A 65 -12.62 -8.23 -9.06
N THR A 66 -11.83 -7.50 -9.85
CA THR A 66 -12.30 -6.93 -11.13
C THR A 66 -12.04 -7.87 -12.30
N LEU A 67 -10.89 -8.56 -12.33
CA LEU A 67 -10.52 -9.41 -13.47
C LEU A 67 -11.34 -10.69 -13.57
N ALA A 68 -11.81 -11.25 -12.45
CA ALA A 68 -12.56 -12.50 -12.45
C ALA A 68 -13.92 -12.41 -13.17
N GLU A 69 -14.52 -11.21 -13.25
CA GLU A 69 -15.76 -10.97 -14.00
C GLU A 69 -15.56 -11.05 -15.51
N HIS A 70 -14.33 -10.83 -15.96
CA HIS A 70 -13.98 -10.69 -17.37
C HIS A 70 -13.13 -11.87 -17.87
N GLN A 71 -13.18 -13.01 -17.16
CA GLN A 71 -12.38 -14.20 -17.47
C GLN A 71 -12.56 -14.65 -18.92
N GLU A 72 -13.80 -14.82 -19.37
CA GLU A 72 -14.11 -15.32 -20.71
C GLU A 72 -13.57 -14.39 -21.81
N VAL A 73 -13.61 -13.08 -21.58
CA VAL A 73 -13.08 -12.07 -22.50
C VAL A 73 -11.56 -12.18 -22.62
N LEU A 74 -10.86 -12.32 -21.48
CA LEU A 74 -9.40 -12.47 -21.47
C LEU A 74 -8.95 -13.81 -22.06
N GLU A 75 -9.71 -14.89 -21.82
CA GLU A 75 -9.47 -16.20 -22.40
C GLU A 75 -9.63 -16.20 -23.93
N GLU A 76 -10.61 -15.48 -24.47
CA GLU A 76 -10.75 -15.33 -25.92
C GLU A 76 -9.65 -14.41 -26.51
N PHE A 77 -9.25 -13.36 -25.78
CA PHE A 77 -8.21 -12.42 -26.20
C PHE A 77 -6.80 -13.03 -26.24
N LYS A 78 -6.49 -13.99 -25.35
CA LYS A 78 -5.26 -14.84 -25.34
C LYS A 78 -3.91 -14.14 -25.11
N GLU A 79 -3.83 -12.83 -25.30
CA GLU A 79 -2.56 -12.08 -25.21
C GLU A 79 -2.31 -11.42 -23.83
N GLY A 80 -3.13 -11.79 -22.84
CA GLY A 80 -2.99 -11.32 -21.46
C GLY A 80 -3.54 -9.91 -21.22
N VAL A 81 -3.71 -9.57 -19.94
CA VAL A 81 -4.31 -8.30 -19.53
C VAL A 81 -3.45 -7.08 -19.92
N ARG A 82 -2.12 -7.25 -19.97
CA ARG A 82 -1.19 -6.18 -20.34
C ARG A 82 -1.51 -5.60 -21.71
N LYS A 83 -1.63 -6.49 -22.71
CA LYS A 83 -1.95 -6.09 -24.09
C LYS A 83 -3.41 -5.66 -24.20
N PHE A 84 -4.31 -6.31 -23.46
CA PHE A 84 -5.73 -5.95 -23.44
C PHE A 84 -5.96 -4.52 -22.97
N ALA A 85 -5.29 -4.11 -21.90
CA ALA A 85 -5.39 -2.77 -21.32
C ALA A 85 -4.47 -1.74 -21.99
N GLY A 86 -3.77 -2.11 -23.08
CA GLY A 86 -2.86 -1.20 -23.79
C GLY A 86 -1.69 -0.71 -22.93
N LEU A 87 -1.27 -1.50 -21.95
CA LEU A 87 -0.18 -1.17 -21.06
C LEU A 87 1.16 -1.32 -21.80
N HIS A 88 2.10 -0.42 -21.53
CA HIS A 88 3.47 -0.50 -22.04
C HIS A 88 4.21 -1.69 -21.39
N ASP A 89 5.55 -1.70 -21.46
CA ASP A 89 6.35 -2.71 -20.77
C ASP A 89 6.30 -2.51 -19.23
N THR A 90 5.16 -2.86 -18.64
CA THR A 90 4.81 -2.69 -17.22
C THR A 90 4.79 -4.04 -16.51
N VAL A 91 5.54 -4.20 -15.42
CA VAL A 91 5.49 -5.44 -14.63
C VAL A 91 4.17 -5.51 -13.86
N LEU A 92 3.50 -6.66 -13.90
CA LEU A 92 2.19 -6.87 -13.31
C LEU A 92 2.24 -7.84 -12.14
N TYR A 93 1.73 -7.41 -11.00
CA TYR A 93 1.45 -8.24 -9.83
C TYR A 93 -0.06 -8.46 -9.69
N CYS A 94 -0.52 -9.70 -9.64
CA CYS A 94 -1.94 -10.02 -9.44
C CYS A 94 -2.22 -10.44 -7.99
N SER A 95 -2.95 -9.60 -7.25
CA SER A 95 -3.45 -9.91 -5.91
C SER A 95 -4.80 -10.62 -5.96
N LEU A 96 -5.06 -11.43 -4.93
CA LEU A 96 -6.34 -12.12 -4.80
C LEU A 96 -7.48 -11.14 -4.49
N HIS A 97 -7.24 -10.20 -3.58
CA HIS A 97 -8.20 -9.20 -3.16
C HIS A 97 -7.76 -7.76 -3.50
N ASP A 98 -8.73 -6.87 -3.70
CA ASP A 98 -8.53 -5.42 -3.75
C ASP A 98 -8.43 -4.86 -2.31
N PRO A 99 -7.27 -4.35 -1.88
CA PRO A 99 -7.10 -3.84 -0.52
C PRO A 99 -7.97 -2.60 -0.21
N ALA A 100 -8.48 -1.90 -1.22
CA ALA A 100 -9.39 -0.77 -1.03
C ALA A 100 -10.87 -1.17 -0.95
N THR A 101 -11.20 -2.46 -1.12
CA THR A 101 -12.59 -2.95 -1.15
C THR A 101 -12.81 -4.01 -0.08
N SER A 102 -13.74 -3.74 0.84
CA SER A 102 -14.14 -4.72 1.85
C SER A 102 -14.92 -5.88 1.20
N CYS A 103 -14.51 -7.11 1.52
CA CYS A 103 -15.18 -8.33 1.06
C CYS A 103 -15.98 -8.95 2.22
N PRO A 104 -17.25 -9.33 2.02
CA PRO A 104 -18.03 -10.05 3.03
C PRO A 104 -17.31 -11.33 3.47
N PRO A 105 -17.09 -11.55 4.77
CA PRO A 105 -16.39 -12.74 5.23
C PRO A 105 -17.32 -13.97 5.28
N GLY A 106 -16.75 -15.14 5.50
CA GLY A 106 -17.50 -16.39 5.70
C GLY A 106 -17.70 -17.20 4.42
N HIS A 107 -16.98 -16.87 3.36
CA HIS A 107 -17.14 -17.50 2.04
C HIS A 107 -15.89 -18.28 1.59
N ILE A 108 -15.04 -18.68 2.56
CA ILE A 108 -13.88 -19.54 2.33
C ILE A 108 -14.11 -20.96 2.86
N THR A 109 -14.06 -21.92 1.94
CA THR A 109 -14.21 -23.35 2.22
C THR A 109 -12.87 -24.08 2.09
N ASN A 110 -12.88 -25.41 2.15
CA ASN A 110 -11.66 -26.19 1.85
C ASN A 110 -11.36 -26.27 0.35
N LYS A 111 -12.33 -25.90 -0.51
CA LYS A 111 -12.24 -26.07 -1.97
C LYS A 111 -12.23 -24.74 -2.70
N THR A 112 -12.78 -23.70 -2.08
CA THR A 112 -13.08 -22.44 -2.74
C THR A 112 -12.72 -21.24 -1.88
N VAL A 113 -12.22 -20.21 -2.53
CA VAL A 113 -12.12 -18.85 -2.02
C VAL A 113 -13.00 -17.97 -2.91
N SER A 114 -13.68 -16.98 -2.34
CA SER A 114 -14.57 -16.10 -3.10
C SER A 114 -13.94 -14.73 -3.28
N VAL A 115 -14.15 -14.11 -4.43
CA VAL A 115 -13.86 -12.69 -4.68
C VAL A 115 -15.16 -11.96 -5.03
N TRP A 116 -15.18 -10.63 -4.90
CA TRP A 116 -16.35 -9.81 -5.19
C TRP A 116 -16.00 -8.73 -6.19
N GLY A 117 -16.65 -8.76 -7.34
CA GLY A 117 -16.59 -7.68 -8.31
C GLY A 117 -17.87 -6.84 -8.30
N SER A 118 -18.03 -6.02 -9.34
CA SER A 118 -19.18 -5.13 -9.50
C SER A 118 -20.51 -5.87 -9.70
N GLY A 119 -20.46 -7.05 -10.33
CA GLY A 119 -21.57 -7.98 -10.54
C GLY A 119 -21.79 -8.96 -9.39
N GLY A 120 -20.99 -8.89 -8.32
CA GLY A 120 -21.19 -9.65 -7.08
C GLY A 120 -20.17 -10.76 -6.86
N ARG A 121 -20.59 -11.82 -6.15
CA ARG A 121 -19.71 -12.88 -5.65
C ARG A 121 -19.31 -13.87 -6.74
N ILE A 122 -18.02 -14.17 -6.81
CA ILE A 122 -17.44 -15.16 -7.71
C ILE A 122 -16.68 -16.19 -6.88
N GLU A 123 -17.12 -17.44 -6.92
CA GLU A 123 -16.41 -18.54 -6.29
C GLU A 123 -15.26 -19.03 -7.18
N LEU A 124 -14.07 -19.15 -6.59
CA LEU A 124 -12.85 -19.62 -7.23
C LEU A 124 -12.43 -20.95 -6.59
N THR A 125 -12.45 -22.02 -7.38
CA THR A 125 -11.65 -23.22 -7.08
C THR A 125 -10.20 -22.98 -7.47
N VAL A 126 -9.25 -23.81 -7.01
CA VAL A 126 -7.85 -23.70 -7.47
C VAL A 126 -7.75 -23.81 -9.00
N ALA A 127 -8.51 -24.73 -9.62
CA ALA A 127 -8.54 -24.86 -11.08
C ALA A 127 -9.02 -23.57 -11.78
N LYS A 128 -10.10 -22.95 -11.29
CA LYS A 128 -10.61 -21.70 -11.85
C LYS A 128 -9.66 -20.52 -11.60
N PHE A 129 -9.07 -20.44 -10.40
CA PHE A 129 -8.05 -19.47 -10.06
C PHE A 129 -6.84 -19.58 -11.00
N MET A 130 -6.35 -20.78 -11.28
CA MET A 130 -5.22 -20.98 -12.19
C MET A 130 -5.58 -20.72 -13.65
N ALA A 131 -6.83 -20.99 -14.08
CA ALA A 131 -7.33 -20.58 -15.39
C ALA A 131 -7.37 -19.04 -15.54
N LEU A 132 -7.77 -18.33 -14.47
CA LEU A 132 -7.68 -16.87 -14.42
C LEU A 132 -6.24 -16.39 -14.54
N GLN A 133 -5.29 -16.95 -13.76
CA GLN A 133 -3.89 -16.55 -13.87
C GLN A 133 -3.33 -16.81 -15.28
N LYS A 134 -3.71 -17.93 -15.90
CA LYS A 134 -3.38 -18.24 -17.30
C LYS A 134 -3.91 -17.20 -18.28
N ALA A 135 -5.14 -16.71 -18.08
CA ALA A 135 -5.75 -15.69 -18.94
C ALA A 135 -5.15 -14.30 -18.70
N VAL A 136 -4.86 -13.95 -17.44
CA VAL A 136 -4.29 -12.66 -17.03
C VAL A 136 -2.83 -12.53 -17.49
N GLN A 137 -2.05 -13.61 -17.37
CA GLN A 137 -0.60 -13.66 -17.63
C GLN A 137 0.19 -12.55 -16.90
N PRO A 138 0.10 -12.45 -15.56
CA PRO A 138 0.89 -11.49 -14.80
C PRO A 138 2.36 -11.91 -14.76
N ASP A 139 3.24 -11.05 -14.26
CA ASP A 139 4.66 -11.40 -14.02
C ASP A 139 4.87 -11.98 -12.62
N LEU A 140 4.03 -11.57 -11.67
CA LEU A 140 3.95 -12.12 -10.32
C LEU A 140 2.48 -12.32 -9.92
N TYR A 141 2.17 -13.34 -9.13
CA TYR A 141 0.85 -13.45 -8.51
C TYR A 141 0.90 -14.01 -7.10
N GLN A 142 -0.04 -13.58 -6.28
CA GLN A 142 -0.28 -14.13 -4.94
C GLN A 142 -0.99 -15.49 -5.05
N SER A 143 -0.49 -16.52 -4.36
CA SER A 143 -1.19 -17.81 -4.28
C SER A 143 -2.54 -17.68 -3.56
N MET A 144 -3.53 -18.50 -3.95
CA MET A 144 -4.85 -18.52 -3.29
C MET A 144 -4.71 -18.86 -1.79
N ALA A 145 -5.37 -18.11 -0.92
CA ALA A 145 -5.22 -18.19 0.53
C ALA A 145 -6.53 -17.99 1.31
N ASP A 146 -6.53 -18.41 2.57
CA ASP A 146 -7.62 -18.23 3.53
C ASP A 146 -7.31 -17.11 4.54
N GLY A 147 -7.42 -15.85 4.10
CA GLY A 147 -7.14 -14.65 4.91
C GLY A 147 -8.24 -14.25 5.90
N GLU A 148 -9.36 -14.97 5.95
CA GLU A 148 -10.52 -14.64 6.80
C GLU A 148 -10.34 -15.10 8.27
N THR A 149 -9.29 -14.57 8.92
CA THR A 149 -8.96 -14.86 10.33
C THR A 149 -8.80 -13.63 11.21
N TRP A 150 -9.09 -12.44 10.68
CA TRP A 150 -8.99 -11.16 11.39
C TRP A 150 -10.19 -10.86 12.30
N GLN A 151 -11.22 -11.70 12.30
CA GLN A 151 -12.44 -11.47 13.08
C GLN A 151 -12.18 -11.66 14.58
N ILE A 152 -12.79 -10.80 15.40
CA ILE A 152 -12.75 -10.90 16.87
C ILE A 152 -13.28 -12.28 17.30
N ASN A 153 -12.58 -12.91 18.25
CA ASN A 153 -12.88 -14.26 18.79
C ASN A 153 -12.74 -15.42 17.79
N THR A 154 -11.94 -15.26 16.74
CA THR A 154 -11.60 -16.39 15.85
C THR A 154 -10.92 -17.50 16.66
N SER A 155 -11.51 -18.70 16.68
CA SER A 155 -10.94 -19.82 17.43
C SER A 155 -9.57 -20.25 16.87
N ARG A 156 -8.64 -20.69 17.75
CA ARG A 156 -7.36 -21.30 17.33
C ARG A 156 -7.53 -22.41 16.29
N LYS A 157 -8.62 -23.19 16.38
CA LYS A 157 -8.96 -24.23 15.40
C LYS A 157 -9.23 -23.65 14.00
N ARG A 158 -9.93 -22.52 13.90
CA ARG A 158 -10.22 -21.83 12.64
C ARG A 158 -8.96 -21.21 12.03
N VAL A 159 -8.08 -20.67 12.87
CA VAL A 159 -6.76 -20.14 12.47
C VAL A 159 -5.86 -21.25 11.93
N ARG A 160 -5.73 -22.37 12.66
CA ARG A 160 -4.96 -23.52 12.17
C ARG A 160 -5.47 -24.02 10.82
N LYS A 161 -6.79 -24.05 10.64
CA LYS A 161 -7.45 -24.46 9.39
C LYS A 161 -7.13 -23.51 8.23
N SER A 162 -6.99 -22.21 8.48
CA SER A 162 -6.63 -21.28 7.40
C SER A 162 -5.23 -21.55 6.88
N VAL A 163 -4.27 -21.74 7.78
CA VAL A 163 -2.90 -22.11 7.39
C VAL A 163 -2.87 -23.43 6.62
N ASP A 164 -3.61 -24.45 7.09
CA ASP A 164 -3.66 -25.75 6.41
C ASP A 164 -4.28 -25.65 5.01
N ARG A 165 -5.34 -24.84 4.85
CA ARG A 165 -5.98 -24.57 3.54
C ARG A 165 -5.05 -23.81 2.60
N THR A 166 -4.41 -22.75 3.09
CA THR A 166 -3.48 -21.93 2.30
C THR A 166 -2.31 -22.77 1.80
N LEU A 167 -1.73 -23.64 2.64
CA LEU A 167 -0.66 -24.55 2.20
C LEU A 167 -1.15 -25.57 1.16
N ALA A 168 -2.34 -26.15 1.36
CA ALA A 168 -2.93 -27.07 0.39
C ALA A 168 -3.21 -26.40 -0.97
N HIS A 169 -3.74 -25.17 -0.94
CA HIS A 169 -3.98 -24.38 -2.14
C HIS A 169 -2.67 -23.98 -2.83
N LEU A 170 -1.64 -23.60 -2.07
CA LEU A 170 -0.31 -23.31 -2.61
C LEU A 170 0.27 -24.52 -3.34
N ASP A 171 0.24 -25.70 -2.70
CA ASP A 171 0.78 -26.93 -3.29
C ASP A 171 0.03 -27.28 -4.60
N GLU A 172 -1.30 -27.15 -4.63
CA GLU A 172 -2.10 -27.38 -5.85
C GLU A 172 -1.86 -26.31 -6.92
N CYS A 173 -1.75 -25.03 -6.55
CA CYS A 173 -1.42 -23.93 -7.46
C CYS A 173 -0.06 -24.16 -8.12
N LEU A 174 0.96 -24.55 -7.34
CA LEU A 174 2.29 -24.84 -7.87
C LEU A 174 2.27 -26.01 -8.85
N LEU A 175 1.53 -27.09 -8.55
CA LEU A 175 1.40 -28.22 -9.48
C LEU A 175 0.79 -27.83 -10.83
N LEU A 176 -0.23 -26.96 -10.83
CA LEU A 176 -0.86 -26.47 -12.05
C LEU A 176 -0.03 -25.41 -12.76
N HIS A 177 0.67 -24.56 -12.01
CA HIS A 177 1.59 -23.55 -12.53
C HIS A 177 2.67 -24.20 -13.40
N HIS A 178 3.34 -25.23 -12.90
CA HIS A 178 4.39 -25.95 -13.66
C HIS A 178 3.88 -26.65 -14.92
N LYS A 179 2.57 -26.94 -15.01
CA LYS A 179 1.93 -27.58 -16.17
C LYS A 179 1.43 -26.56 -17.20
N THR A 180 1.40 -25.27 -16.86
CA THR A 180 0.80 -24.21 -17.69
C THR A 180 1.90 -23.42 -18.38
N GLN A 181 1.99 -23.55 -19.71
CA GLN A 181 3.07 -22.92 -20.49
C GLN A 181 3.05 -21.39 -20.41
N GLU A 182 1.87 -20.78 -20.38
CA GLU A 182 1.68 -19.33 -20.32
C GLU A 182 2.15 -18.72 -18.98
N LEU A 183 2.30 -19.56 -17.95
CA LEU A 183 2.82 -19.16 -16.65
C LEU A 183 4.32 -19.48 -16.49
N SER A 184 4.99 -19.95 -17.55
CA SER A 184 6.43 -20.16 -17.52
C SER A 184 7.17 -18.83 -17.29
N GLY A 185 7.98 -18.77 -16.23
CA GLY A 185 8.71 -17.56 -15.84
C GLY A 185 7.92 -16.57 -14.98
N VAL A 186 6.65 -16.87 -14.66
CA VAL A 186 5.85 -16.07 -13.72
C VAL A 186 6.22 -16.45 -12.29
N GLU A 187 6.42 -15.45 -11.43
CA GLU A 187 6.80 -15.70 -10.04
C GLU A 187 5.56 -15.88 -9.14
N VAL A 188 5.56 -16.92 -8.31
CA VAL A 188 4.48 -17.17 -7.33
C VAL A 188 4.89 -16.59 -5.98
N LEU A 189 4.07 -15.72 -5.40
CA LEU A 189 4.23 -15.27 -4.01
C LEU A 189 3.39 -16.13 -3.07
N GLY A 190 4.06 -16.84 -2.16
CA GLY A 190 3.40 -17.69 -1.18
C GLY A 190 2.81 -16.85 -0.04
N VAL A 191 1.57 -17.13 0.34
CA VAL A 191 0.89 -16.37 1.41
C VAL A 191 1.23 -16.96 2.79
N VAL A 192 1.50 -16.08 3.75
CA VAL A 192 1.65 -16.40 5.17
C VAL A 192 0.39 -15.99 5.91
N GLU A 193 -0.35 -16.99 6.39
CA GLU A 193 -1.54 -16.83 7.21
C GLU A 193 -1.25 -17.12 8.69
N GLY A 194 -2.29 -17.07 9.52
CA GLY A 194 -2.20 -17.46 10.93
C GLY A 194 -2.87 -16.50 11.90
N GLY A 195 -3.66 -15.55 11.41
CA GLY A 195 -4.43 -14.62 12.24
C GLY A 195 -3.56 -13.89 13.27
N ASP A 196 -4.05 -13.82 14.49
CA ASP A 196 -3.39 -13.26 15.67
C ASP A 196 -2.59 -14.29 16.48
N VAL A 197 -2.50 -15.54 16.01
CA VAL A 197 -1.85 -16.64 16.74
C VAL A 197 -0.39 -16.78 16.31
N LEU A 198 0.52 -16.33 17.17
CA LEU A 198 1.98 -16.36 16.94
C LEU A 198 2.51 -17.72 16.46
N GLU A 199 2.10 -18.82 17.12
CA GLU A 199 2.54 -20.18 16.78
C GLU A 199 2.13 -20.58 15.35
N GLU A 200 0.93 -20.20 14.93
CA GLU A 200 0.40 -20.51 13.59
C GLU A 200 1.03 -19.60 12.53
N ARG A 201 1.34 -18.34 12.84
CA ARG A 201 2.12 -17.43 11.98
C ARG A 201 3.52 -17.98 11.69
N VAL A 202 4.24 -18.39 12.73
CA VAL A 202 5.58 -19.01 12.62
C VAL A 202 5.50 -20.31 11.83
N ARG A 203 4.49 -21.16 12.09
CA ARG A 203 4.28 -22.39 11.33
C ARG A 203 4.01 -22.11 9.86
N SER A 204 3.10 -21.18 9.54
CA SER A 204 2.78 -20.81 8.16
C SER A 204 4.01 -20.29 7.44
N ALA A 205 4.80 -19.42 8.08
CA ALA A 205 6.03 -18.88 7.48
C ALA A 205 7.04 -19.98 7.14
N ARG A 206 7.35 -20.85 8.12
CA ARG A 206 8.27 -21.99 7.94
C ARG A 206 7.81 -22.95 6.85
N GLU A 207 6.53 -23.28 6.84
CA GLU A 207 5.98 -24.23 5.86
C GLU A 207 5.95 -23.62 4.46
N THR A 208 5.48 -22.39 4.30
CA THR A 208 5.47 -21.69 3.01
C THR A 208 6.89 -21.55 2.46
N ALA A 209 7.89 -21.25 3.31
CA ALA A 209 9.29 -21.11 2.91
C ALA A 209 9.93 -22.40 2.36
N LYS A 210 9.37 -23.58 2.65
CA LYS A 210 9.83 -24.86 2.08
C LYS A 210 9.43 -25.03 0.60
N ARG A 211 8.48 -24.24 0.10
CA ARG A 211 8.01 -24.32 -1.30
C ARG A 211 8.85 -23.43 -2.21
N PRO A 212 8.96 -23.75 -3.51
CA PRO A 212 9.70 -22.95 -4.48
C PRO A 212 8.93 -21.69 -4.91
N VAL A 213 8.61 -20.82 -3.95
CA VAL A 213 7.97 -19.51 -4.19
C VAL A 213 9.02 -18.42 -4.44
N GLY A 214 8.70 -17.43 -5.28
CA GLY A 214 9.57 -16.30 -5.58
C GLY A 214 9.69 -15.30 -4.44
N GLY A 215 8.67 -15.22 -3.57
CA GLY A 215 8.64 -14.37 -2.39
C GLY A 215 7.41 -14.65 -1.53
N PHE A 216 7.14 -13.77 -0.56
CA PHE A 216 6.10 -13.99 0.44
C PHE A 216 5.13 -12.82 0.54
N CYS A 217 3.84 -13.12 0.57
CA CYS A 217 2.79 -12.17 0.93
C CYS A 217 2.41 -12.37 2.40
N LEU A 218 2.46 -11.31 3.20
CA LEU A 218 1.99 -11.30 4.57
C LEU A 218 0.56 -10.78 4.59
N ASP A 219 -0.40 -11.66 4.84
CA ASP A 219 -1.84 -11.34 4.80
C ASP A 219 -2.46 -11.29 6.21
N GLY A 220 -3.60 -10.60 6.36
CA GLY A 220 -4.38 -10.54 7.60
C GLY A 220 -3.72 -9.76 8.73
N LEU A 221 -2.79 -8.84 8.42
CA LEU A 221 -2.04 -8.03 9.40
C LEU A 221 -2.40 -6.53 9.34
N HIS A 222 -3.46 -6.14 8.63
CA HIS A 222 -3.92 -4.75 8.54
C HIS A 222 -4.49 -4.21 9.87
N THR A 223 -4.64 -2.89 9.99
CA THR A 223 -5.06 -2.21 11.24
C THR A 223 -6.41 -2.65 11.77
N ALA A 224 -7.39 -2.92 10.90
CA ALA A 224 -8.69 -3.45 11.30
C ALA A 224 -8.61 -4.87 11.91
N ALA A 225 -7.52 -5.62 11.70
CA ALA A 225 -7.32 -6.93 12.32
C ALA A 225 -6.68 -6.85 13.71
N MET A 226 -5.76 -5.91 13.92
CA MET A 226 -4.92 -5.90 15.12
C MET A 226 -4.20 -4.57 15.37
N GLU A 227 -3.92 -4.34 16.65
CA GLU A 227 -3.12 -3.22 17.11
C GLU A 227 -1.67 -3.27 16.60
N GLN A 228 -1.08 -2.08 16.47
CA GLN A 228 0.28 -1.87 15.94
C GLN A 228 1.35 -2.70 16.67
N HIS A 229 1.28 -2.80 18.00
CA HIS A 229 2.28 -3.52 18.79
C HIS A 229 2.26 -5.03 18.48
N LEU A 230 1.06 -5.64 18.48
CA LEU A 230 0.88 -7.05 18.13
C LEU A 230 1.30 -7.32 16.69
N ARG A 231 0.93 -6.44 15.75
CA ARG A 231 1.33 -6.55 14.34
C ARG A 231 2.85 -6.59 14.19
N THR A 232 3.54 -5.65 14.83
CA THR A 232 5.01 -5.55 14.77
C THR A 232 5.65 -6.81 15.36
N GLN A 233 5.13 -7.32 16.47
CA GLN A 233 5.58 -8.57 17.09
C GLN A 233 5.41 -9.77 16.15
N LEU A 234 4.24 -9.91 15.52
CA LEU A 234 3.94 -11.01 14.59
C LEU A 234 4.80 -10.92 13.33
N ILE A 235 4.93 -9.73 12.71
CA ILE A 235 5.78 -9.52 11.53
C ILE A 235 7.23 -9.89 11.85
N THR A 236 7.77 -9.43 12.98
CA THR A 236 9.14 -9.73 13.41
C THR A 236 9.33 -11.24 13.60
N ALA A 237 8.33 -11.95 14.14
CA ALA A 237 8.40 -13.39 14.32
C ALA A 237 8.32 -14.16 12.99
N ILE A 238 7.47 -13.72 12.06
CA ILE A 238 7.36 -14.29 10.71
C ILE A 238 8.68 -14.15 9.97
N ILE A 239 9.25 -12.94 9.95
CA ILE A 239 10.44 -12.62 9.16
C ILE A 239 11.66 -13.43 9.57
N LYS A 240 11.80 -13.77 10.86
CA LYS A 240 12.88 -14.67 11.34
C LYS A 240 12.85 -16.05 10.69
N GLU A 241 11.70 -16.47 10.18
CA GLU A 241 11.50 -17.77 9.55
C GLU A 241 11.55 -17.71 8.02
N LEU A 242 11.59 -16.49 7.45
CA LEU A 242 11.62 -16.28 6.01
C LEU A 242 13.05 -16.04 5.53
N PRO A 243 13.43 -16.61 4.38
CA PRO A 243 14.77 -16.41 3.83
C PRO A 243 15.00 -14.93 3.46
N GLU A 244 16.24 -14.47 3.63
CA GLU A 244 16.61 -13.06 3.44
C GLU A 244 16.76 -12.64 1.98
N ASP A 245 16.94 -13.59 1.07
CA ASP A 245 17.14 -13.38 -0.37
C ASP A 245 15.82 -13.29 -1.16
N LYS A 246 14.67 -13.29 -0.47
CA LYS A 246 13.34 -13.20 -1.09
C LYS A 246 12.55 -12.00 -0.56
N PRO A 247 11.76 -11.32 -1.42
CA PRO A 247 10.98 -10.16 -1.04
C PRO A 247 9.78 -10.53 -0.16
N ARG A 248 9.41 -9.60 0.74
CA ARG A 248 8.23 -9.68 1.60
C ARG A 248 7.26 -8.54 1.28
N LEU A 249 6.12 -8.89 0.71
CA LEU A 249 5.01 -7.96 0.43
C LEU A 249 4.00 -8.01 1.57
N LEU A 250 3.71 -6.87 2.19
CA LEU A 250 2.64 -6.75 3.19
C LEU A 250 1.37 -6.21 2.55
N GLN A 251 0.26 -6.92 2.74
CA GLN A 251 -1.04 -6.54 2.17
C GLN A 251 -1.89 -5.74 3.15
N GLY A 252 -2.70 -4.84 2.62
CA GLY A 252 -3.67 -4.07 3.41
C GLY A 252 -3.05 -3.05 4.38
N VAL A 253 -1.77 -2.71 4.21
CA VAL A 253 -1.08 -1.67 4.98
C VAL A 253 -0.52 -0.62 4.02
N GLY A 254 -0.94 0.63 4.20
CA GLY A 254 -0.55 1.74 3.32
C GLY A 254 -0.54 3.12 3.97
N ARG A 255 -0.90 3.24 5.26
CA ARG A 255 -0.79 4.54 5.94
C ARG A 255 0.68 4.81 6.29
N PRO A 256 1.20 6.05 6.13
CA PRO A 256 2.64 6.32 6.27
C PRO A 256 3.28 5.88 7.59
N ASP A 257 2.60 6.05 8.72
CA ASP A 257 3.05 5.61 10.04
C ASP A 257 3.13 4.08 10.16
N GLU A 258 2.14 3.39 9.60
CA GLU A 258 2.10 1.92 9.59
C GLU A 258 3.19 1.35 8.69
N VAL A 259 3.41 1.97 7.53
CA VAL A 259 4.48 1.62 6.59
C VAL A 259 5.84 1.74 7.29
N LEU A 260 6.13 2.87 7.94
CA LEU A 260 7.39 3.08 8.66
C LEU A 260 7.64 2.00 9.71
N ALA A 261 6.64 1.68 10.54
CA ALA A 261 6.77 0.66 11.56
C ALA A 261 6.93 -0.76 10.98
N CYS A 262 6.32 -1.05 9.83
CA CYS A 262 6.46 -2.35 9.17
C CYS A 262 7.80 -2.48 8.42
N VAL A 263 8.35 -1.38 7.89
CA VAL A 263 9.72 -1.33 7.35
C VAL A 263 10.73 -1.64 8.46
N GLU A 264 10.58 -1.02 9.64
CA GLU A 264 11.41 -1.33 10.82
C GLU A 264 11.32 -2.81 11.21
N ALA A 265 10.16 -3.44 11.03
CA ALA A 265 9.97 -4.86 11.27
C ALA A 265 10.57 -5.75 10.16
N GLY A 266 11.05 -5.20 9.04
CA GLY A 266 11.75 -5.90 7.96
C GLY A 266 10.91 -6.26 6.73
N VAL A 267 9.79 -5.57 6.52
CA VAL A 267 8.95 -5.69 5.31
C VAL A 267 9.57 -4.89 4.15
N ASP A 268 9.53 -5.47 2.94
CA ASP A 268 10.16 -4.88 1.75
C ASP A 268 9.16 -4.11 0.88
N LEU A 269 7.94 -4.62 0.68
CA LEU A 269 6.99 -4.10 -0.31
C LEU A 269 5.61 -3.86 0.31
N PHE A 270 4.91 -2.83 -0.21
CA PHE A 270 3.58 -2.40 0.23
C PHE A 270 2.65 -2.12 -0.96
N GLU A 271 1.34 -2.11 -0.73
CA GLU A 271 0.34 -1.72 -1.74
C GLU A 271 0.03 -0.21 -1.63
N SER A 272 -0.03 0.52 -2.75
CA SER A 272 -0.25 1.98 -2.73
C SER A 272 -1.74 2.39 -2.80
N PHE A 273 -2.63 1.69 -2.11
CA PHE A 273 -4.08 1.96 -2.15
C PHE A 273 -4.51 3.15 -1.28
N PHE A 274 -3.71 3.53 -0.27
CA PHE A 274 -4.01 4.66 0.61
C PHE A 274 -4.19 6.01 -0.14
N PRO A 275 -3.31 6.41 -1.08
CA PRO A 275 -3.53 7.55 -1.97
C PRO A 275 -4.87 7.55 -2.72
N PHE A 276 -5.32 6.37 -3.15
CA PHE A 276 -6.62 6.21 -3.80
C PHE A 276 -7.74 6.47 -2.78
N GLN A 277 -7.70 5.86 -1.60
CA GLN A 277 -8.70 6.11 -0.55
C GLN A 277 -8.78 7.59 -0.14
N VAL A 278 -7.64 8.28 -0.05
CA VAL A 278 -7.55 9.74 0.22
C VAL A 278 -8.25 10.54 -0.88
N THR A 279 -8.03 10.15 -2.14
CA THR A 279 -8.65 10.78 -3.31
C THR A 279 -10.16 10.61 -3.31
N GLU A 280 -10.67 9.39 -3.08
CA GLU A 280 -12.11 9.09 -3.12
C GLU A 280 -12.91 9.86 -2.05
N ARG A 281 -12.27 10.21 -0.92
CA ARG A 281 -12.88 11.07 0.11
C ARG A 281 -12.66 12.58 -0.12
N GLY A 282 -12.11 12.98 -1.27
CA GLY A 282 -11.91 14.38 -1.66
C GLY A 282 -10.80 15.09 -0.88
N CYS A 283 -9.81 14.32 -0.42
CA CYS A 283 -8.70 14.83 0.38
C CYS A 283 -7.38 14.82 -0.42
N ALA A 284 -6.42 15.63 0.05
CA ALA A 284 -5.05 15.67 -0.48
C ALA A 284 -4.04 15.32 0.62
N LEU A 285 -3.09 14.44 0.32
CA LEU A 285 -1.94 14.14 1.17
C LEU A 285 -1.04 15.37 1.32
N ILE A 286 -0.69 15.74 2.54
CA ILE A 286 0.16 16.91 2.81
C ILE A 286 1.21 16.69 3.90
N PHE A 287 1.31 15.47 4.44
CA PHE A 287 2.27 15.18 5.49
C PHE A 287 3.71 15.42 5.02
N PRO A 288 4.57 16.00 5.87
CA PRO A 288 5.94 16.31 5.48
C PRO A 288 6.82 15.06 5.59
N PHE A 289 7.73 14.88 4.63
CA PHE A 289 8.73 13.82 4.64
C PHE A 289 10.14 14.31 4.26
N ASN A 290 10.29 15.61 3.99
CA ASN A 290 11.59 16.21 3.69
C ASN A 290 12.40 16.37 4.98
N ILE A 291 13.55 15.72 5.05
CA ILE A 291 14.56 15.89 6.09
C ILE A 291 15.72 16.70 5.51
N THR A 292 16.05 17.84 6.10
CA THR A 292 17.22 18.64 5.68
C THR A 292 18.49 17.86 6.00
N THR A 293 19.35 17.68 4.99
CA THR A 293 20.59 16.93 5.16
C THR A 293 21.75 17.77 5.72
N ASP A 294 21.63 19.11 5.76
CA ASP A 294 22.65 20.03 6.30
C ASP A 294 22.04 21.17 7.16
N PRO A 295 22.62 21.49 8.33
CA PRO A 295 22.24 22.66 9.13
C PRO A 295 22.67 24.00 8.52
N GLU A 296 23.70 24.03 7.66
CA GLU A 296 24.27 25.29 7.13
C GLU A 296 23.51 25.86 5.92
N ALA A 297 22.68 25.07 5.25
CA ALA A 297 21.84 25.52 4.14
C ALA A 297 20.56 26.26 4.60
N ALA A 298 20.24 26.23 5.90
CA ALA A 298 19.10 26.96 6.48
C ALA A 298 19.35 28.48 6.60
N GLY A 299 20.56 28.93 6.25
CA GLY A 299 21.05 30.28 6.49
C GLY A 299 20.89 31.29 5.37
N THR A 300 20.02 31.12 4.37
CA THR A 300 19.65 32.24 3.48
C THR A 300 18.26 32.07 2.87
N GLY A 301 17.30 32.84 3.40
CA GLY A 301 16.17 33.34 2.62
C GLY A 301 14.82 32.67 2.83
N VAL A 302 14.13 32.96 3.94
CA VAL A 302 12.66 32.98 3.98
C VAL A 302 12.21 34.14 4.87
N GLN A 303 11.58 35.14 4.27
CA GLN A 303 10.88 36.21 4.99
C GLN A 303 9.55 35.68 5.54
N ALA A 304 9.20 36.14 6.75
CA ALA A 304 8.04 35.69 7.54
C ALA A 304 6.68 36.00 6.86
N PRO A 305 5.68 35.09 6.95
CA PRO A 305 4.27 35.40 6.68
C PRO A 305 3.48 35.79 7.95
N PRO A 306 2.29 36.39 7.80
CA PRO A 306 1.66 37.22 8.83
C PRO A 306 0.78 36.47 9.85
N THR A 307 0.74 37.10 11.02
CA THR A 307 -0.18 37.07 12.19
C THR A 307 -1.28 35.99 12.30
N VAL A 308 -1.19 35.33 13.45
CA VAL A 308 -2.06 34.33 14.09
C VAL A 308 -3.48 34.84 14.36
N VAL A 309 -4.48 33.97 14.18
CA VAL A 309 -5.78 34.06 14.86
C VAL A 309 -5.99 32.80 15.68
N GLU A 310 -6.22 32.98 16.98
CA GLU A 310 -6.36 31.96 18.01
C GLU A 310 -7.54 31.01 17.73
N LEU A 311 -7.35 29.72 18.00
CA LEU A 311 -8.42 28.71 18.04
C LEU A 311 -8.50 28.14 19.45
N ASP A 312 -9.72 28.22 20.00
CA ASP A 312 -10.09 27.83 21.35
C ASP A 312 -9.69 26.41 21.71
N LYS A 313 -9.17 26.27 22.94
CA LYS A 313 -8.89 25.00 23.60
C LYS A 313 -10.22 24.30 23.90
N SER A 314 -10.40 23.09 23.36
CA SER A 314 -11.26 22.09 23.99
C SER A 314 -10.46 20.79 24.13
N GLU A 315 -10.40 20.32 25.36
CA GLU A 315 -9.56 19.23 25.83
C GLU A 315 -9.98 17.89 25.24
N ALA A 316 -8.97 17.06 24.92
CA ALA A 316 -9.16 15.67 24.52
C ALA A 316 -9.64 14.85 25.72
N ALA A 317 -10.93 14.48 25.72
CA ALA A 317 -11.45 13.45 26.59
C ALA A 317 -11.37 12.09 25.88
N VAL A 318 -10.48 11.22 26.37
CA VAL A 318 -10.41 9.81 26.01
C VAL A 318 -11.64 9.11 26.61
N GLY A 319 -12.67 8.93 25.80
CA GLY A 319 -13.84 8.13 26.13
C GLY A 319 -13.72 6.74 25.52
N GLN A 320 -13.62 5.72 26.37
CA GLN A 320 -13.83 4.32 25.98
C GLN A 320 -15.21 4.17 25.33
N LYS A 321 -15.26 3.64 24.11
CA LYS A 321 -16.50 3.16 23.49
C LYS A 321 -16.36 1.69 23.15
N ASN A 322 -17.18 0.89 23.83
CA ASN A 322 -17.59 -0.43 23.38
C ASN A 322 -18.56 -0.25 22.19
N GLY A 323 -18.26 -0.85 21.05
CA GLY A 323 -19.14 -0.87 19.88
C GLY A 323 -18.57 -1.77 18.81
N THR A 324 -19.42 -2.49 18.10
CA THR A 324 -19.07 -3.43 17.04
C THR A 324 -18.45 -2.69 15.86
N ASP A 325 -17.12 -2.69 15.76
CA ASP A 325 -16.40 -1.96 14.72
C ASP A 325 -16.57 -2.64 13.35
N ASN A 326 -17.21 -1.93 12.43
CA ASN A 326 -17.26 -2.30 11.03
C ASN A 326 -15.95 -1.83 10.37
N PRO A 327 -15.12 -2.71 9.78
CA PRO A 327 -13.83 -2.35 9.17
C PRO A 327 -13.91 -1.23 8.11
N GLN A 328 -15.11 -1.00 7.57
CA GLN A 328 -15.40 0.02 6.56
C GLN A 328 -15.39 1.46 7.09
N GLU A 329 -15.69 1.68 8.39
CA GLU A 329 -15.67 3.03 8.98
C GLU A 329 -14.25 3.54 9.24
N GLU A 330 -13.29 2.64 9.48
CA GLU A 330 -11.92 3.03 9.76
C GLU A 330 -11.15 3.44 8.49
N GLN A 331 -11.44 2.82 7.35
CA GLN A 331 -10.83 3.13 6.04
C GLN A 331 -11.34 4.45 5.42
N THR A 332 -12.53 4.91 5.83
CA THR A 332 -13.18 6.12 5.31
C THR A 332 -12.89 7.36 6.15
N LYS A 333 -12.29 7.19 7.34
CA LYS A 333 -11.96 8.29 8.25
C LYS A 333 -10.73 9.06 7.78
N MET A 334 -10.85 10.38 7.77
CA MET A 334 -9.72 11.28 7.49
C MET A 334 -8.62 11.09 8.55
N THR A 335 -7.37 11.11 8.10
CA THR A 335 -6.18 10.94 8.92
C THR A 335 -5.46 12.26 9.17
N LEU A 336 -4.42 12.27 10.01
CA LEU A 336 -3.54 13.43 10.19
C LEU A 336 -2.65 13.71 8.98
N PHE A 337 -2.64 12.84 7.95
CA PHE A 337 -1.72 12.94 6.82
C PHE A 337 -2.27 13.76 5.65
N GLU A 338 -3.51 14.23 5.77
CA GLU A 338 -4.28 14.79 4.66
C GLU A 338 -5.13 15.99 5.06
N ILE A 339 -5.59 16.74 4.07
CA ILE A 339 -6.56 17.83 4.21
C ILE A 339 -7.80 17.56 3.38
N ASN A 340 -8.96 17.90 3.94
CA ASN A 340 -10.24 17.84 3.25
C ASN A 340 -10.50 19.11 2.45
N LEU A 341 -10.37 19.05 1.13
CA LEU A 341 -10.58 20.21 0.26
C LEU A 341 -12.05 20.60 0.11
N LYS A 342 -13.00 19.81 0.63
CA LYS A 342 -14.41 20.22 0.74
C LYS A 342 -14.63 21.24 1.87
N ASP A 343 -13.69 21.41 2.79
CA ASP A 343 -13.81 22.39 3.88
C ASP A 343 -13.85 23.82 3.32
N LYS A 344 -14.78 24.64 3.81
CA LYS A 344 -14.96 26.04 3.38
C LYS A 344 -13.72 26.92 3.59
N ARG A 345 -12.81 26.55 4.50
CA ARG A 345 -11.55 27.27 4.73
C ARG A 345 -10.65 27.31 3.49
N TYR A 346 -10.80 26.34 2.59
CA TYR A 346 -10.01 26.28 1.37
C TYR A 346 -10.63 27.05 0.20
N ARG A 347 -11.81 27.63 0.37
CA ARG A 347 -12.53 28.36 -0.69
C ARG A 347 -11.70 29.48 -1.31
N ASP A 348 -10.99 30.22 -0.47
CA ASP A 348 -10.16 31.36 -0.86
C ASP A 348 -8.68 31.12 -0.50
N ASP A 349 -8.26 29.85 -0.41
CA ASP A 349 -6.86 29.46 -0.20
C ASP A 349 -6.17 29.29 -1.56
N PHE A 350 -5.42 30.31 -1.97
CA PHE A 350 -4.72 30.35 -3.25
C PHE A 350 -3.31 29.72 -3.21
N SER A 351 -2.96 28.99 -2.15
CA SER A 351 -1.73 28.21 -2.07
C SER A 351 -1.87 26.86 -2.82
N PRO A 352 -0.76 26.24 -3.28
CA PRO A 352 -0.77 24.87 -3.80
C PRO A 352 -1.15 23.86 -2.70
N LEU A 353 -1.44 22.61 -3.09
CA LEU A 353 -1.72 21.56 -2.09
C LEU A 353 -0.53 21.39 -1.13
N VAL A 354 0.67 21.27 -1.69
CA VAL A 354 1.94 21.17 -0.97
C VAL A 354 2.96 22.08 -1.63
N GLU A 355 3.58 22.98 -0.87
CA GLU A 355 4.66 23.84 -1.33
C GLU A 355 5.86 23.02 -1.80
N GLY A 356 6.42 23.38 -2.95
CA GLY A 356 7.55 22.68 -3.56
C GLY A 356 7.23 21.32 -4.19
N CYS A 357 5.97 20.87 -4.19
CA CYS A 357 5.58 19.63 -4.88
C CYS A 357 5.63 19.81 -6.41
N GLY A 358 6.40 18.95 -7.09
CA GLY A 358 6.59 18.99 -8.55
C GLY A 358 5.47 18.35 -9.37
N CYS A 359 4.35 17.94 -8.76
CA CYS A 359 3.25 17.30 -9.50
C CYS A 359 2.51 18.31 -10.40
N TYR A 360 1.76 17.83 -11.40
CA TYR A 360 1.00 18.72 -12.29
C TYR A 360 -0.02 19.59 -11.53
N CYS A 361 -0.69 19.02 -10.52
CA CYS A 361 -1.69 19.73 -9.72
C CYS A 361 -1.08 20.92 -8.98
N CYS A 362 -0.03 20.71 -8.18
CA CYS A 362 0.61 21.77 -7.39
C CYS A 362 1.30 22.84 -8.24
N ARG A 363 1.75 22.51 -9.45
CA ARG A 363 2.39 23.48 -10.36
C ARG A 363 1.41 24.43 -11.04
N ASN A 364 0.16 24.00 -11.23
CA ASN A 364 -0.81 24.72 -12.08
C ASN A 364 -2.08 25.15 -11.35
N HIS A 365 -2.36 24.58 -10.18
CA HIS A 365 -3.63 24.75 -9.49
C HIS A 365 -3.44 25.03 -7.99
N GLN A 366 -4.48 25.65 -7.42
CA GLN A 366 -4.51 26.11 -6.03
C GLN A 366 -5.59 25.35 -5.26
N ARG A 367 -5.50 25.32 -3.93
CA ARG A 367 -6.50 24.67 -3.06
C ARG A 367 -7.92 25.20 -3.31
N ALA A 368 -8.07 26.50 -3.53
CA ALA A 368 -9.33 27.15 -3.90
C ALA A 368 -9.95 26.58 -5.19
N TYR A 369 -9.13 26.27 -6.19
CA TYR A 369 -9.61 25.68 -7.44
C TYR A 369 -10.08 24.23 -7.22
N LEU A 370 -9.33 23.44 -6.46
CA LEU A 370 -9.75 22.06 -6.14
C LEU A 370 -11.01 22.05 -5.24
N HIS A 371 -11.10 22.96 -4.28
CA HIS A 371 -12.31 23.18 -3.49
C HIS A 371 -13.51 23.48 -4.40
N HIS A 372 -13.34 24.40 -5.34
CA HIS A 372 -14.37 24.74 -6.32
C HIS A 372 -14.81 23.50 -7.11
N LEU A 373 -13.89 22.76 -7.73
CA LEU A 373 -14.21 21.56 -8.51
C LEU A 373 -14.97 20.52 -7.68
N LEU A 374 -14.57 20.30 -6.42
CA LEU A 374 -15.26 19.36 -5.53
C LEU A 374 -16.67 19.82 -5.17
N VAL A 375 -16.87 21.12 -4.89
CA VAL A 375 -18.18 21.68 -4.52
C VAL A 375 -19.13 21.73 -5.72
N THR A 376 -18.61 21.93 -6.93
CA THR A 376 -19.40 21.88 -8.17
C THR A 376 -19.58 20.46 -8.73
N ASN A 377 -19.08 19.43 -8.04
CA ASN A 377 -19.15 18.02 -8.46
C ASN A 377 -18.48 17.73 -9.82
N GLU A 378 -17.37 18.42 -10.12
CA GLU A 378 -16.58 18.19 -11.32
C GLU A 378 -15.60 17.02 -11.12
N LEU A 379 -15.67 16.01 -11.99
CA LEU A 379 -14.84 14.79 -11.91
C LEU A 379 -13.33 15.08 -12.06
N LEU A 380 -12.97 16.21 -12.67
CA LEU A 380 -11.59 16.67 -12.78
C LEU A 380 -10.91 16.80 -11.40
N ALA A 381 -11.67 17.06 -10.33
CA ALA A 381 -11.14 17.07 -8.98
C ALA A 381 -10.45 15.75 -8.61
N GLY A 382 -11.08 14.62 -8.94
CA GLY A 382 -10.55 13.28 -8.67
C GLY A 382 -9.25 13.00 -9.45
N VAL A 383 -9.19 13.44 -10.70
CA VAL A 383 -7.99 13.31 -11.56
C VAL A 383 -6.81 14.08 -10.95
N LEU A 384 -7.01 15.35 -10.61
CA LEU A 384 -5.96 16.20 -10.04
C LEU A 384 -5.51 15.74 -8.64
N LEU A 385 -6.46 15.29 -7.82
CA LEU A 385 -6.16 14.70 -6.51
C LEU A 385 -5.38 13.39 -6.63
N MET A 386 -5.78 12.48 -7.52
CA MET A 386 -5.06 11.22 -7.70
C MET A 386 -3.63 11.46 -8.20
N LEU A 387 -3.45 12.40 -9.12
CA LEU A 387 -2.13 12.78 -9.63
C LEU A 387 -1.23 13.28 -8.49
N HIS A 388 -1.75 14.18 -7.65
CA HIS A 388 -1.02 14.68 -6.48
C HIS A 388 -0.74 13.58 -5.45
N ASN A 389 -1.76 12.83 -5.04
CA ASN A 389 -1.66 11.83 -3.98
C ASN A 389 -0.72 10.68 -4.38
N THR A 390 -0.74 10.25 -5.64
CA THR A 390 0.20 9.25 -6.18
C THR A 390 1.63 9.80 -6.12
N ALA A 391 1.86 11.01 -6.64
CA ALA A 391 3.18 11.64 -6.66
C ALA A 391 3.75 11.83 -5.23
N HIS A 392 2.93 12.33 -4.31
CA HIS A 392 3.31 12.57 -2.92
C HIS A 392 3.70 11.27 -2.21
N TYR A 393 2.95 10.19 -2.44
CA TYR A 393 3.21 8.90 -1.82
C TYR A 393 4.45 8.19 -2.41
N CYS A 394 4.68 8.28 -3.72
CA CYS A 394 5.90 7.77 -4.34
C CYS A 394 7.15 8.55 -3.86
N ALA A 395 7.02 9.86 -3.71
CA ALA A 395 8.08 10.71 -3.14
C ALA A 395 8.38 10.35 -1.67
N PHE A 396 7.35 10.01 -0.88
CA PHE A 396 7.55 9.50 0.49
C PHE A 396 8.41 8.23 0.52
N PHE A 397 8.15 7.24 -0.34
CA PHE A 397 9.00 6.04 -0.41
C PHE A 397 10.43 6.35 -0.86
N THR A 398 10.61 7.33 -1.76
CA THR A 398 11.94 7.80 -2.17
C THR A 398 12.69 8.44 -0.99
N ALA A 399 12.02 9.31 -0.22
CA ALA A 399 12.57 9.92 0.98
C ALA A 399 12.88 8.86 2.07
N LEU A 400 12.04 7.83 2.19
CA LEU A 400 12.25 6.72 3.10
C LEU A 400 13.52 5.93 2.77
N ARG A 401 13.75 5.59 1.50
CA ARG A 401 15.01 4.96 1.07
C ARG A 401 16.22 5.87 1.30
N GLY A 402 16.10 7.17 1.03
CA GLY A 402 17.15 8.15 1.33
C GLY A 402 17.47 8.28 2.81
N ALA A 403 16.46 8.22 3.68
CA ALA A 403 16.63 8.24 5.14
C ALA A 403 17.30 6.95 5.63
N LEU A 404 16.98 5.79 5.07
CA LEU A 404 17.68 4.52 5.38
C LEU A 404 19.14 4.57 4.95
N ALA A 405 19.42 5.06 3.74
CA ALA A 405 20.79 5.16 3.22
C ALA A 405 21.68 6.12 4.02
N SER A 406 21.08 7.11 4.69
CA SER A 406 21.78 8.13 5.49
C SER A 406 21.65 7.94 7.01
N ASP A 407 21.10 6.82 7.47
CA ASP A 407 20.86 6.51 8.89
C ASP A 407 20.04 7.59 9.63
N LYS A 408 19.02 8.14 8.95
CA LYS A 408 18.13 9.22 9.44
C LYS A 408 16.66 8.80 9.49
N LEU A 409 16.38 7.50 9.62
CA LEU A 409 15.00 6.99 9.64
C LEU A 409 14.18 7.58 10.80
N ASP A 410 14.77 7.73 11.99
CA ASP A 410 14.11 8.34 13.16
C ASP A 410 13.68 9.79 12.90
N HIS A 411 14.52 10.56 12.19
CA HIS A 411 14.18 11.94 11.80
C HIS A 411 13.01 11.96 10.82
N LEU A 412 13.01 11.08 9.82
CA LEU A 412 11.91 10.95 8.88
C LEU A 412 10.62 10.56 9.60
N LYS A 413 10.68 9.58 10.51
CA LYS A 413 9.53 9.10 11.27
C LYS A 413 8.92 10.21 12.12
N LYS A 414 9.76 10.94 12.87
CA LYS A 414 9.32 12.11 13.63
C LYS A 414 8.66 13.13 12.70
N ARG A 415 9.27 13.42 11.56
CA ARG A 415 8.76 14.40 10.59
C ARG A 415 7.40 14.01 10.03
N VAL A 416 7.22 12.77 9.60
CA VAL A 416 5.94 12.25 9.07
C VAL A 416 4.84 12.30 10.12
N LEU A 417 5.16 12.05 11.39
CA LEU A 417 4.22 12.03 12.51
C LEU A 417 3.90 13.41 13.11
N GLU A 418 4.67 14.46 12.78
CA GLU A 418 4.40 15.85 13.24
C GLU A 418 3.06 16.41 12.72
N GLY A 419 2.50 15.79 11.67
CA GLY A 419 1.29 16.24 11.01
C GLY A 419 1.45 17.62 10.33
N PRO A 420 0.41 18.10 9.63
CA PRO A 420 0.41 19.41 9.01
C PRO A 420 0.18 20.49 10.07
N GLY A 421 1.23 20.90 10.78
CA GLY A 421 1.08 22.03 11.71
C GLY A 421 2.18 22.31 12.75
N LYS A 422 3.26 21.52 12.86
CA LYS A 422 4.35 21.85 13.80
C LYS A 422 5.68 22.08 13.09
N GLY A 423 5.82 23.27 12.51
CA GLY A 423 7.13 23.87 12.24
C GLY A 423 7.51 24.76 13.43
N MET A 424 8.56 24.37 14.16
CA MET A 424 9.40 25.22 15.04
C MET A 424 8.69 26.14 16.05
N SER A 425 8.36 25.61 17.23
CA SER A 425 8.38 26.40 18.47
C SER A 425 9.79 26.31 19.07
N GLY A 426 10.63 27.31 18.80
CA GLY A 426 11.91 27.48 19.49
C GLY A 426 11.67 27.89 20.94
N GLU A 427 12.25 27.14 21.87
CA GLU A 427 12.38 27.51 23.27
C GLU A 427 13.20 28.82 23.39
N GLY A 428 12.58 29.86 23.93
CA GLY A 428 13.24 31.07 24.40
C GLY A 428 12.97 31.24 25.88
N ALA A 429 13.90 30.80 26.71
CA ALA A 429 13.96 31.10 28.14
C ALA A 429 14.75 32.41 28.37
N GLY A 430 14.27 33.25 29.28
CA GLY A 430 14.94 34.47 29.80
C GLY A 430 14.85 35.65 28.83
N GLU A 431 14.54 36.88 29.20
CA GLU A 431 14.77 37.62 30.44
C GLU A 431 13.65 38.66 30.62
N LYS A 432 13.20 38.85 31.85
CA LYS A 432 12.54 40.09 32.28
C LYS A 432 13.63 41.12 32.49
N ASP A 433 13.46 42.35 31.99
CA ASP A 433 13.90 43.58 32.64
C ASP A 433 13.38 44.81 31.88
N GLY A 434 12.92 45.82 32.64
CA GLY A 434 12.62 47.18 32.17
C GLY A 434 11.20 47.65 32.37
#